data_AF-A0A9W6AEN2-F1
#
_entry.id   AF-A0A9W6AEN2-F1
#
_cell.length_a   1.000
_cell.length_b   1.000
_cell.length_c   1.000
_cell.angle_alpha   90.00
_cell.angle_beta   90.00
_cell.angle_gamma   90.00
#
_symmetry.space_group_name_H-M   'P 1'
#
loop_
_entity.id
_entity.type
_entity.pdbx_description
1 polymer ?
#
loop_
_entity_poly.entity_id
_entity_poly.type
_entity_poly.pdbx_seq_one_letter_code
_entity_poly.pdbx_strand_id
1 'polypeptide(L)'
;MEHHLFHAPVPIVQEYDSFEEYRVATDRWNDYVAVGSKAESRKNRLDYTLVGISLRDTVAFLSGKDGQTGCADFPLCHPDISMQNIFVDDDLNITCIIDWAFTSSVPPAMLLVCPGLPHPRDSVQSSLIGAFVDGFLAGEGFSGQSALDFSHTEFFWAFFRLVNLDSLQDFYYFCQIIHSYVGQDVFPYIRGMKEKKEFLEAAEHVPKDEEDEERSKQNEEQYFSCVGPQRHALSRHLTMIQQQNAQFVADKRLWRWIALYLSERDIYMFR
;
A
#
# COMPACT_ATOMS: atom_id res chain seq x y z
N MET A 1 -8.33 -4.63 -13.12
CA MET A 1 -6.94 -4.82 -12.65
C MET A 1 -6.47 -3.48 -12.19
N GLU A 2 -6.24 -3.33 -10.89
CA GLU A 2 -5.68 -2.11 -10.35
C GLU A 2 -4.16 -2.16 -10.57
N HIS A 3 -3.59 -1.08 -11.10
CA HIS A 3 -2.17 -1.02 -11.40
C HIS A 3 -1.42 -0.48 -10.18
N HIS A 4 -0.49 -1.27 -9.65
CA HIS A 4 0.38 -0.83 -8.58
C HIS A 4 1.54 0.01 -9.14
N LEU A 5 1.71 1.23 -8.63
CA LEU A 5 2.83 2.10 -8.99
C LEU A 5 3.46 2.64 -7.71
N PHE A 6 4.67 2.16 -7.39
CA PHE A 6 5.27 2.35 -6.07
C PHE A 6 5.42 3.82 -5.67
N HIS A 7 5.80 4.70 -6.61
CA HIS A 7 5.92 6.15 -6.34
C HIS A 7 4.67 6.96 -6.74
N ALA A 8 3.52 6.31 -6.94
CA ALA A 8 2.25 6.97 -7.20
C ALA A 8 1.11 6.18 -6.57
N PRO A 9 0.93 6.28 -5.25
CA PRO A 9 -0.24 5.72 -4.57
C PRO A 9 -1.55 6.14 -5.26
N VAL A 10 -2.48 5.21 -5.40
CA VAL A 10 -3.79 5.48 -6.02
C VAL A 10 -4.62 6.33 -5.07
N PRO A 11 -5.18 7.48 -5.49
CA PRO A 11 -6.07 8.29 -4.66
C PRO A 11 -7.14 7.43 -3.97
N ILE A 12 -7.41 7.69 -2.68
CA ILE A 12 -8.51 7.06 -1.94
C ILE A 12 -9.50 8.13 -1.47
N VAL A 13 -10.78 7.76 -1.32
CA VAL A 13 -11.87 8.70 -1.03
C VAL A 13 -11.60 9.50 0.26
N GLN A 14 -11.03 8.85 1.28
CA GLN A 14 -10.73 9.44 2.59
C GLN A 14 -9.69 10.58 2.52
N GLU A 15 -8.97 10.71 1.40
CA GLU A 15 -7.98 11.77 1.18
C GLU A 15 -8.57 13.05 0.58
N TYR A 16 -9.88 13.17 0.39
CA TYR A 16 -10.50 14.30 -0.28
C TYR A 16 -11.76 14.76 0.44
N ASP A 17 -12.04 16.06 0.39
CA ASP A 17 -13.16 16.66 1.11
C ASP A 17 -14.49 16.44 0.37
N SER A 18 -14.40 16.15 -0.93
CA SER A 18 -15.56 15.85 -1.77
C SER A 18 -15.28 14.70 -2.75
N PHE A 19 -16.36 14.02 -3.16
CA PHE A 19 -16.28 12.98 -4.19
C PHE A 19 -15.85 13.54 -5.56
N GLU A 20 -16.14 14.81 -5.83
CA GLU A 20 -15.72 15.47 -7.07
C GLU A 20 -14.20 15.66 -7.11
N GLU A 21 -13.60 16.14 -6.03
CA GLU A 21 -12.14 16.25 -5.90
C GLU A 21 -11.46 14.89 -6.03
N TYR A 22 -11.99 13.88 -5.34
CA TYR A 22 -11.52 12.50 -5.46
C TYR A 22 -11.54 12.03 -6.92
N ARG A 23 -12.66 12.21 -7.62
CA ARG A 23 -12.80 11.80 -9.03
C ARG A 23 -11.78 12.52 -9.92
N VAL A 24 -11.59 13.82 -9.74
CA VAL A 24 -10.59 14.60 -10.50
C VAL A 24 -9.19 14.08 -10.22
N ALA A 25 -8.85 13.79 -8.97
CA ALA A 25 -7.56 13.22 -8.59
C ALA A 25 -7.33 11.84 -9.24
N THR A 26 -8.32 10.94 -9.17
CA THR A 26 -8.26 9.62 -9.81
C THR A 26 -8.09 9.73 -11.32
N ASP A 27 -8.83 10.64 -11.97
CA ASP A 27 -8.70 10.90 -13.40
C ASP A 27 -7.28 11.36 -13.77
N ARG A 28 -6.69 12.28 -12.99
CA ARG A 28 -5.32 12.76 -13.22
C ARG A 28 -4.27 11.72 -12.90
N TRP A 29 -4.50 10.88 -11.89
CA TRP A 29 -3.64 9.74 -11.58
C TRP A 29 -3.63 8.74 -12.74
N ASN A 30 -4.79 8.39 -13.29
CA ASN A 30 -4.90 7.50 -14.46
C ASN A 30 -4.15 8.07 -15.66
N ASP A 31 -4.29 9.37 -15.93
CA ASP A 31 -3.52 10.03 -17.00
C ASP A 31 -2.02 9.94 -16.76
N TYR A 32 -1.57 10.15 -15.52
CA TYR A 32 -0.16 10.10 -15.18
C TYR A 32 0.42 8.70 -15.37
N VAL A 33 -0.31 7.65 -14.98
CA VAL A 33 0.09 6.24 -15.12
C VAL A 33 0.13 5.80 -16.57
N ALA A 34 -0.82 6.26 -17.39
CA ALA A 34 -0.92 5.91 -18.81
C ALA A 34 0.31 6.33 -19.64
N VAL A 35 0.96 7.45 -19.29
CA VAL A 35 2.14 7.94 -20.00
C VAL A 35 3.31 6.96 -19.82
N GLY A 36 3.82 6.38 -20.92
CA GLY A 36 4.97 5.49 -20.91
C GLY A 36 4.75 4.14 -20.21
N SER A 37 3.50 3.71 -20.02
CA SER A 37 3.16 2.43 -19.38
C SER A 37 3.84 2.23 -18.01
N LYS A 38 3.75 3.24 -17.12
CA LYS A 38 4.54 3.30 -15.87
C LYS A 38 4.40 2.09 -14.97
N ALA A 39 3.21 1.50 -14.90
CA ALA A 39 2.93 0.34 -14.05
C ALA A 39 3.85 -0.85 -14.38
N GLU A 40 4.12 -1.09 -15.66
CA GLU A 40 4.95 -2.22 -16.11
C GLU A 40 6.41 -1.81 -16.37
N SER A 41 6.74 -0.52 -16.21
CA SER A 41 8.08 0.00 -16.49
C SER A 41 9.15 -0.69 -15.66
N ARG A 42 10.37 -0.80 -16.22
CA ARG A 42 11.55 -1.28 -15.51
C ARG A 42 11.77 -0.51 -14.22
N LYS A 43 11.49 0.80 -14.23
CA LYS A 43 11.61 1.63 -13.04
C LYS A 43 10.70 1.13 -11.90
N ASN A 44 9.42 0.91 -12.17
CA ASN A 44 8.48 0.42 -11.15
C ASN A 44 8.87 -0.98 -10.66
N ARG A 45 9.27 -1.87 -11.59
CA ARG A 45 9.78 -3.21 -11.26
C ARG A 45 11.00 -3.14 -10.34
N LEU A 46 11.96 -2.26 -10.63
CA LEU A 46 13.14 -2.06 -9.78
C LEU A 46 12.78 -1.47 -8.41
N ASP A 47 11.84 -0.54 -8.35
CA ASP A 47 11.40 0.03 -7.07
C ASP A 47 10.72 -1.06 -6.21
N TYR A 48 9.91 -1.97 -6.79
CA TYR A 48 9.38 -3.14 -6.08
C TYR A 48 10.44 -4.21 -5.75
N THR A 49 11.45 -4.42 -6.59
CA THR A 49 12.61 -5.26 -6.27
C THR A 49 13.33 -4.74 -5.02
N LEU A 50 13.52 -3.42 -4.93
CA LEU A 50 14.10 -2.79 -3.75
C LEU A 50 13.26 -3.06 -2.50
N VAL A 51 11.94 -2.88 -2.60
CA VAL A 51 11.00 -3.19 -1.50
C VAL A 51 11.17 -4.65 -1.06
N GLY A 52 11.17 -5.59 -1.99
CA GLY A 52 11.34 -7.02 -1.69
C GLY A 52 12.65 -7.32 -0.96
N ILE A 53 13.77 -6.74 -1.42
CA ILE A 53 15.07 -6.90 -0.75
C ILE A 53 15.04 -6.27 0.65
N SER A 54 14.44 -5.09 0.80
CA SER A 54 14.31 -4.40 2.09
C SER A 54 13.50 -5.20 3.12
N LEU A 55 12.43 -5.88 2.68
CA LEU A 55 11.55 -6.65 3.55
C LEU A 55 12.12 -8.03 3.92
N ARG A 56 13.20 -8.49 3.27
CA ARG A 56 13.82 -9.78 3.60
C ARG A 56 14.25 -9.86 5.07
N ASP A 57 14.84 -8.79 5.58
CA ASP A 57 15.32 -8.75 6.97
C ASP A 57 14.16 -8.63 7.97
N THR A 58 13.00 -8.12 7.53
CA THR A 58 11.76 -8.11 8.31
C THR A 58 11.25 -9.52 8.60
N VAL A 59 11.46 -10.48 7.71
CA VAL A 59 11.08 -11.88 7.94
C VAL A 59 11.83 -12.46 9.15
N ALA A 60 13.12 -12.15 9.31
CA ALA A 60 13.88 -12.59 10.48
C ALA A 60 13.34 -11.97 11.78
N PHE A 61 12.95 -10.70 11.74
CA PHE A 61 12.30 -10.03 12.87
C PHE A 61 10.97 -10.68 13.26
N LEU A 62 10.12 -10.99 12.28
CA LEU A 62 8.85 -11.72 12.44
C LEU A 62 9.06 -13.07 13.12
N SER A 63 9.97 -13.89 12.59
CA SER A 63 10.28 -15.22 13.12
C SER A 63 10.78 -15.16 14.58
N GLY A 64 11.53 -14.11 14.93
CA GLY A 64 12.00 -13.91 16.30
C GLY A 64 10.86 -13.59 17.29
N LYS A 65 9.81 -12.90 16.82
CA LYS A 65 8.61 -12.58 17.61
C LYS A 65 7.70 -13.78 17.78
N ASP A 66 7.51 -14.59 16.74
CA ASP A 66 6.70 -15.81 16.82
C ASP A 66 7.22 -16.77 17.90
N GLY A 67 8.54 -16.93 18.02
CA GLY A 67 9.16 -17.75 19.07
C GLY A 67 8.86 -17.28 20.51
N GLN A 68 8.39 -16.05 20.69
CA GLN A 68 8.00 -15.50 22.00
C GLN A 68 6.52 -15.74 22.32
N THR A 69 5.68 -16.01 21.31
CA THR A 69 4.23 -16.20 21.47
C THR A 69 3.84 -17.58 22.01
N GLY A 70 4.82 -18.47 22.26
CA GLY A 70 4.62 -19.84 22.74
C GLY A 70 3.74 -20.74 21.85
N CYS A 71 3.25 -20.22 20.72
CA CYS A 71 2.48 -20.95 19.72
C CYS A 71 3.47 -21.77 18.90
N ALA A 72 3.45 -23.09 19.09
CA ALA A 72 4.39 -24.00 18.43
C ALA A 72 4.09 -24.17 16.92
N ASP A 73 2.89 -23.80 16.47
CA ASP A 73 2.38 -24.03 15.12
C ASP A 73 1.96 -22.73 14.43
N PHE A 74 1.65 -22.82 13.13
CA PHE A 74 1.08 -21.71 12.36
C PHE A 74 -0.45 -21.71 12.50
N PRO A 75 -1.06 -20.76 13.22
CA PRO A 75 -2.51 -20.71 13.35
C PRO A 75 -3.20 -20.39 12.02
N LEU A 76 -4.48 -20.75 11.96
CA LEU A 76 -5.35 -20.44 10.84
C LEU A 76 -5.82 -18.99 10.92
N CYS A 77 -5.70 -18.23 9.82
CA CYS A 77 -6.13 -16.84 9.73
C CYS A 77 -7.26 -16.66 8.74
N HIS A 78 -8.26 -15.87 9.14
CA HIS A 78 -9.34 -15.42 8.27
C HIS A 78 -8.90 -14.15 7.52
N PRO A 79 -8.79 -14.18 6.18
CA PRO A 79 -8.21 -13.07 5.41
C PRO A 79 -9.13 -11.85 5.32
N ASP A 80 -10.43 -12.03 5.52
CA ASP A 80 -11.42 -10.94 5.49
C ASP A 80 -12.29 -10.92 6.75
N ILE A 81 -11.68 -10.67 7.91
CA ILE A 81 -12.42 -10.55 9.19
C ILE A 81 -13.20 -9.22 9.29
N SER A 82 -14.04 -8.94 8.28
CA SER A 82 -14.91 -7.77 8.20
C SER A 82 -16.18 -7.96 9.03
N MET A 83 -16.85 -6.85 9.39
CA MET A 83 -18.13 -6.91 10.10
C MET A 83 -19.23 -7.65 9.33
N GLN A 84 -19.09 -7.81 8.01
CA GLN A 84 -20.05 -8.55 7.19
C GLN A 84 -19.91 -10.07 7.34
N ASN A 85 -18.74 -10.53 7.81
CA ASN A 85 -18.43 -11.95 7.99
C ASN A 85 -18.56 -12.43 9.44
N ILE A 86 -18.99 -11.55 10.36
CA ILE A 86 -19.16 -11.83 11.79
C ILE A 86 -20.63 -11.69 12.15
N PHE A 87 -21.26 -12.79 12.59
CA PHE A 87 -22.62 -12.78 13.11
C PHE A 87 -22.61 -12.75 14.63
N VAL A 88 -23.46 -11.91 15.20
CA VAL A 88 -23.64 -11.78 16.64
C VAL A 88 -25.10 -11.98 17.04
N ASP A 89 -25.33 -12.41 18.28
CA ASP A 89 -26.67 -12.44 18.89
C ASP A 89 -27.05 -11.06 19.48
N ASP A 90 -28.21 -11.00 20.16
CA ASP A 90 -28.73 -9.78 20.78
C ASP A 90 -27.82 -9.21 21.89
N ASP A 91 -26.96 -10.06 22.48
CA ASP A 91 -26.00 -9.72 23.54
C ASP A 91 -24.58 -9.45 22.99
N LEU A 92 -24.44 -9.38 21.65
CA LEU A 92 -23.17 -9.17 20.93
C LEU A 92 -22.16 -10.32 21.05
N ASN A 93 -22.57 -11.52 21.43
CA ASN A 93 -21.69 -12.69 21.38
C ASN A 93 -21.52 -13.16 19.95
N ILE A 94 -20.29 -13.49 19.54
CA ILE A 94 -20.03 -14.04 18.21
C ILE A 94 -20.67 -15.43 18.12
N THR A 95 -21.65 -15.58 17.23
CA THR A 95 -22.36 -16.84 16.98
C THR A 95 -21.78 -17.60 15.79
N CYS A 96 -21.23 -16.87 14.81
CA CYS A 96 -20.67 -17.46 13.59
C CYS A 96 -19.67 -16.51 12.93
N ILE A 97 -18.63 -17.10 12.32
CA ILE A 97 -17.74 -16.42 11.37
C ILE A 97 -17.84 -17.20 10.05
N ILE A 98 -18.13 -16.50 8.95
CA ILE A 98 -18.30 -17.10 7.62
C ILE A 98 -17.18 -16.69 6.66
N ASP A 99 -17.23 -17.21 5.44
CA ASP A 99 -16.32 -16.88 4.32
C ASP A 99 -14.84 -17.28 4.49
N TRP A 100 -14.64 -18.48 5.03
CA TRP A 100 -13.32 -19.08 5.23
C TRP A 100 -12.62 -19.55 3.93
N ALA A 101 -13.16 -19.25 2.74
CA ALA A 101 -12.71 -19.86 1.47
C ALA A 101 -11.23 -19.60 1.14
N PHE A 102 -10.68 -18.48 1.63
CA PHE A 102 -9.30 -18.07 1.39
C PHE A 102 -8.41 -18.13 2.66
N THR A 103 -8.86 -18.88 3.67
CA THR A 103 -8.10 -19.03 4.91
C THR A 103 -6.74 -19.66 4.67
N SER A 104 -5.74 -19.23 5.43
CA SER A 104 -4.37 -19.70 5.33
C SER A 104 -3.71 -19.82 6.70
N SER A 105 -2.70 -20.68 6.80
CA SER A 105 -1.84 -20.75 7.97
C SER A 105 -0.84 -19.59 7.96
N VAL A 106 -0.71 -18.88 9.08
CA VAL A 106 0.10 -17.66 9.17
C VAL A 106 1.04 -17.68 10.38
N PRO A 107 2.13 -16.88 10.38
CA PRO A 107 2.86 -16.53 11.59
C PRO A 107 1.94 -16.11 12.75
N PRO A 108 2.10 -16.64 13.98
CA PRO A 108 1.31 -16.24 15.14
C PRO A 108 1.21 -14.72 15.35
N ALA A 109 2.29 -13.97 15.08
CA ALA A 109 2.28 -12.52 15.16
C ALA A 109 1.19 -11.85 14.29
N MET A 110 0.70 -12.51 13.22
CA MET A 110 -0.39 -12.01 12.38
C MET A 110 -1.71 -11.89 13.14
N LEU A 111 -1.99 -12.80 14.06
CA LEU A 111 -3.23 -12.77 14.85
C LEU A 111 -3.19 -11.76 15.98
N LEU A 112 -2.02 -11.17 16.26
CA LEU A 112 -1.85 -10.09 17.23
C LEU A 112 -2.09 -8.69 16.62
N VAL A 113 -2.36 -8.61 15.32
CA VAL A 113 -2.68 -7.36 14.64
C VAL A 113 -4.16 -7.03 14.83
N CYS A 114 -4.45 -5.91 15.50
CA CYS A 114 -5.83 -5.41 15.58
C CYS A 114 -6.38 -5.15 14.17
N PRO A 115 -7.50 -5.77 13.76
CA PRO A 115 -8.08 -5.52 12.46
C PRO A 115 -8.68 -4.11 12.38
N GLY A 116 -8.68 -3.52 11.19
CA GLY A 116 -9.49 -2.36 10.87
C GLY A 116 -10.98 -2.70 10.85
N LEU A 117 -11.85 -1.71 11.11
CA LEU A 117 -13.30 -1.82 10.98
C LEU A 117 -13.85 -0.66 10.13
N PRO A 118 -14.93 -0.88 9.33
CA PRO A 118 -15.70 -2.11 9.17
C PRO A 118 -14.99 -3.26 8.44
N HIS A 119 -13.90 -2.99 7.72
CA HIS A 119 -13.16 -3.96 6.92
C HIS A 119 -11.73 -4.07 7.46
N PRO A 120 -11.10 -5.26 7.52
CA PRO A 120 -9.69 -5.40 7.94
C PRO A 120 -8.69 -4.58 7.12
N ARG A 121 -9.13 -4.14 5.94
CA ARG A 121 -8.39 -3.28 5.02
C ARG A 121 -8.33 -1.81 5.46
N ASP A 122 -9.27 -1.39 6.29
CA ASP A 122 -9.29 -0.05 6.85
C ASP A 122 -8.13 0.15 7.83
N SER A 123 -7.74 1.41 8.03
CA SER A 123 -6.71 1.75 9.00
C SER A 123 -7.13 1.31 10.41
N VAL A 124 -6.16 0.80 11.17
CA VAL A 124 -6.37 0.45 12.58
C VAL A 124 -6.76 1.71 13.36
N GLN A 125 -7.91 1.66 14.02
CA GLN A 125 -8.35 2.77 14.87
C GLN A 125 -7.75 2.61 16.26
N SER A 126 -6.97 3.60 16.72
CA SER A 126 -6.28 3.52 18.01
C SER A 126 -7.23 3.28 19.19
N SER A 127 -8.48 3.75 19.10
CA SER A 127 -9.53 3.54 20.10
C SER A 127 -9.97 2.07 20.23
N LEU A 128 -9.78 1.26 19.19
CA LEU A 128 -10.19 -0.15 19.17
C LEU A 128 -9.11 -1.12 19.63
N ILE A 129 -7.84 -0.69 19.65
CA ILE A 129 -6.71 -1.56 20.02
C ILE A 129 -6.89 -2.14 21.42
N GLY A 130 -7.29 -1.32 22.40
CA GLY A 130 -7.51 -1.79 23.77
C GLY A 130 -8.60 -2.86 23.86
N ALA A 131 -9.75 -2.61 23.23
CA ALA A 131 -10.86 -3.56 23.21
C ALA A 131 -10.49 -4.87 22.50
N PHE A 132 -9.71 -4.80 21.41
CA PHE A 132 -9.20 -5.98 20.73
C PHE A 132 -8.29 -6.81 21.63
N VAL A 133 -7.33 -6.17 22.31
CA VAL A 133 -6.41 -6.85 23.24
C VAL A 133 -7.17 -7.52 24.37
N ASP A 134 -8.11 -6.80 25.02
CA ASP A 134 -8.92 -7.33 26.11
C ASP A 134 -9.75 -8.53 25.66
N GLY A 135 -10.39 -8.44 24.49
CA GLY A 135 -11.17 -9.53 23.90
C GLY A 135 -10.32 -10.74 23.53
N PHE A 136 -9.13 -10.52 22.95
CA PHE A 136 -8.20 -11.58 22.57
C PHE A 136 -7.71 -12.36 23.80
N LEU A 137 -7.37 -11.65 24.88
CA LEU A 137 -6.95 -12.25 26.15
C LEU A 137 -8.11 -12.96 26.86
N ALA A 138 -9.29 -12.35 26.90
CA ALA A 138 -10.49 -12.95 27.50
C ALA A 138 -10.94 -14.23 26.76
N GLY A 139 -10.73 -14.29 25.44
CA GLY A 139 -10.97 -15.47 24.60
C GLY A 139 -9.87 -16.54 24.71
N GLU A 140 -8.96 -16.43 25.66
CA GLU A 140 -7.83 -17.35 25.87
C GLU A 140 -6.96 -17.53 24.60
N GLY A 141 -6.76 -16.45 23.84
CA GLY A 141 -5.93 -16.45 22.63
C GLY A 141 -4.56 -17.07 22.89
N PHE A 142 -4.13 -17.96 21.98
CA PHE A 142 -2.93 -18.79 22.14
C PHE A 142 -2.88 -19.61 23.45
N SER A 143 -4.03 -20.15 23.88
CA SER A 143 -4.18 -20.95 25.11
C SER A 143 -3.93 -20.15 26.40
N GLY A 144 -4.36 -18.89 26.42
CA GLY A 144 -4.30 -18.04 27.62
C GLY A 144 -2.90 -17.56 27.99
N GLN A 145 -2.00 -17.44 27.02
CA GLN A 145 -0.65 -16.94 27.27
C GLN A 145 -0.66 -15.47 27.68
N SER A 146 -0.02 -15.17 28.82
CA SER A 146 -0.09 -13.85 29.45
C SER A 146 0.94 -12.84 28.93
N ALA A 147 1.88 -13.25 28.06
CA ALA A 147 2.99 -12.42 27.60
C ALA A 147 2.98 -12.23 26.07
N LEU A 148 1.82 -11.88 25.52
CA LEU A 148 1.67 -11.55 24.09
C LEU A 148 2.08 -10.10 23.82
N ASP A 149 2.83 -9.87 22.74
CA ASP A 149 3.31 -8.56 22.36
C ASP A 149 2.47 -7.94 21.23
N PHE A 150 1.58 -7.02 21.60
CA PHE A 150 0.73 -6.28 20.66
C PHE A 150 1.36 -4.96 20.17
N SER A 151 2.57 -4.61 20.63
CA SER A 151 3.17 -3.30 20.38
C SER A 151 3.53 -3.04 18.91
N HIS A 152 3.58 -4.08 18.08
CA HIS A 152 3.94 -3.99 16.65
C HIS A 152 2.72 -4.01 15.72
N THR A 153 1.51 -3.78 16.24
CA THR A 153 0.26 -3.82 15.45
C THR A 153 0.35 -2.96 14.18
N GLU A 154 0.78 -1.71 14.28
CA GLU A 154 0.87 -0.80 13.14
C GLU A 154 1.90 -1.25 12.09
N PHE A 155 3.05 -1.74 12.56
CA PHE A 155 4.11 -2.26 11.70
C PHE A 155 3.63 -3.47 10.91
N PHE A 156 3.05 -4.44 11.60
CA PHE A 156 2.55 -5.66 10.99
C PHE A 156 1.37 -5.39 10.07
N TRP A 157 0.46 -4.50 10.46
CA TRP A 157 -0.62 -4.06 9.58
C TRP A 157 -0.06 -3.52 8.26
N ALA A 158 0.86 -2.55 8.28
CA ALA A 158 1.48 -2.01 7.08
C ALA A 158 2.26 -3.07 6.28
N PHE A 159 3.02 -3.93 6.96
CA PHE A 159 3.77 -5.03 6.36
C PHE A 159 2.86 -5.95 5.55
N PHE A 160 1.74 -6.40 6.12
CA PHE A 160 0.83 -7.31 5.43
C PHE A 160 0.18 -6.68 4.20
N ARG A 161 -0.17 -5.40 4.26
CA ARG A 161 -0.73 -4.73 3.08
C ARG A 161 0.27 -4.68 1.93
N LEU A 162 1.53 -4.42 2.26
CA LEU A 162 2.59 -4.29 1.27
C LEU A 162 2.99 -5.65 0.66
N VAL A 163 3.14 -6.71 1.46
CA VAL A 163 3.53 -8.03 0.93
C VAL A 163 2.42 -8.73 0.16
N ASN A 164 1.16 -8.49 0.53
CA ASN A 164 0.02 -9.05 -0.19
C ASN A 164 -0.41 -8.20 -1.39
N LEU A 165 0.10 -6.97 -1.52
CA LEU A 165 -0.33 -6.00 -2.52
C LEU A 165 -1.87 -5.88 -2.55
N ASP A 166 -2.49 -5.89 -1.38
CA ASP A 166 -3.96 -5.93 -1.21
C ASP A 166 -4.56 -4.53 -0.94
N SER A 167 -3.77 -3.50 -1.24
CA SER A 167 -4.09 -2.08 -1.17
C SER A 167 -3.22 -1.32 -2.17
N LEU A 168 -3.54 -0.05 -2.43
CA LEU A 168 -2.91 0.76 -3.48
C LEU A 168 -2.08 1.93 -2.92
N GLN A 169 -1.72 1.84 -1.64
CA GLN A 169 -0.99 2.86 -0.88
C GLN A 169 0.44 2.40 -0.51
N ASP A 170 1.01 1.53 -1.34
CA ASP A 170 2.25 0.78 -1.12
C ASP A 170 3.43 1.64 -0.65
N PHE A 171 3.59 2.83 -1.24
CA PHE A 171 4.63 3.77 -0.83
C PHE A 171 4.57 4.11 0.66
N TYR A 172 3.37 4.40 1.17
CA TYR A 172 3.18 4.84 2.54
C TYR A 172 3.31 3.69 3.53
N TYR A 173 2.84 2.49 3.17
CA TYR A 173 3.10 1.30 3.98
C TYR A 173 4.60 1.04 4.09
N PHE A 174 5.33 1.15 2.98
CA PHE A 174 6.78 1.04 3.01
C PHE A 174 7.43 2.12 3.87
N CYS A 175 7.00 3.38 3.77
CA CYS A 175 7.49 4.46 4.63
C CYS A 175 7.28 4.14 6.12
N GLN A 176 6.09 3.65 6.47
CA GLN A 176 5.75 3.27 7.84
C GLN A 176 6.64 2.13 8.35
N ILE A 177 6.82 1.08 7.56
CA ILE A 177 7.70 -0.05 7.90
C ILE A 177 9.14 0.43 8.13
N ILE A 178 9.70 1.23 7.20
CA ILE A 178 11.07 1.73 7.33
C ILE A 178 11.22 2.65 8.54
N HIS A 179 10.24 3.52 8.79
CA HIS A 179 10.26 4.38 9.96
C HIS A 179 10.23 3.57 11.27
N SER A 180 9.29 2.63 11.38
CA SER A 180 9.10 1.83 12.60
C SER A 180 10.25 0.85 12.86
N TYR A 181 10.81 0.23 11.82
CA TYR A 181 11.82 -0.82 11.96
C TYR A 181 13.26 -0.32 11.89
N VAL A 182 13.55 0.61 10.97
CA VAL A 182 14.89 1.13 10.71
C VAL A 182 15.13 2.44 11.45
N GLY A 183 14.08 3.19 11.79
CA GLY A 183 14.19 4.51 12.42
C GLY A 183 14.72 5.59 11.48
N GLN A 184 14.53 5.43 10.17
CA GLN A 184 15.04 6.34 9.14
C GLN A 184 13.95 6.87 8.23
N ASP A 185 14.20 8.02 7.61
CA ASP A 185 13.40 8.50 6.49
C ASP A 185 13.56 7.59 5.27
N VAL A 186 12.48 7.44 4.50
CA VAL A 186 12.41 6.50 3.38
C VAL A 186 13.40 6.82 2.25
N PHE A 187 13.64 8.10 1.92
CA PHE A 187 14.47 8.46 0.77
C PHE A 187 15.97 8.23 0.97
N PRO A 188 16.57 8.64 2.10
CA PRO A 188 17.94 8.23 2.44
C PRO A 188 18.10 6.71 2.45
N TYR A 189 17.12 6.00 3.01
CA TYR A 189 17.12 4.54 3.05
C TYR A 189 17.09 3.92 1.65
N ILE A 190 16.17 4.35 0.78
CA ILE A 190 16.10 3.91 -0.63
C ILE A 190 17.43 4.15 -1.35
N ARG A 191 18.06 5.31 -1.13
CA ARG A 191 19.37 5.61 -1.76
C ARG A 191 20.43 4.60 -1.34
N GLY A 192 20.55 4.34 -0.03
CA GLY A 192 21.51 3.36 0.47
C GLY A 192 21.21 1.94 -0.02
N MET A 193 19.94 1.56 -0.15
CA MET A 193 19.54 0.26 -0.70
C MET A 193 19.96 0.11 -2.17
N LYS A 194 19.88 1.18 -2.98
CA LYS A 194 20.30 1.16 -4.39
C LYS A 194 21.81 0.95 -4.58
N GLU A 195 22.60 1.18 -3.54
CA GLU A 195 24.06 0.96 -3.53
C GLU A 195 24.43 -0.46 -3.06
N LYS A 196 23.49 -1.23 -2.52
CA LYS A 196 23.74 -2.60 -2.06
C LYS A 196 23.97 -3.53 -3.26
N LYS A 197 24.96 -4.41 -3.11
CA LYS A 197 25.29 -5.46 -4.09
C LYS A 197 24.08 -6.27 -4.54
N GLU A 198 23.24 -6.67 -3.59
CA GLU A 198 22.04 -7.49 -3.84
C GLU A 198 21.04 -6.79 -4.77
N PHE A 199 20.87 -5.47 -4.61
CA PHE A 199 20.02 -4.69 -5.50
C PHE A 199 20.65 -4.55 -6.89
N LEU A 200 21.95 -4.29 -6.97
CA LEU A 200 22.67 -4.16 -8.24
C LEU A 200 22.58 -5.47 -9.05
N GLU A 201 22.82 -6.61 -8.41
CA GLU A 201 22.68 -7.94 -9.02
C GLU A 201 21.25 -8.20 -9.49
N ALA A 202 20.24 -7.90 -8.67
CA ALA A 202 18.84 -8.05 -9.07
C ALA A 202 18.47 -7.11 -10.24
N ALA A 203 19.01 -5.89 -10.26
CA ALA A 203 18.71 -4.88 -11.28
C ALA A 203 19.25 -5.24 -12.68
N GLU A 204 20.32 -6.03 -12.74
CA GLU A 204 20.85 -6.59 -14.00
C GLU A 204 19.89 -7.59 -14.64
N HIS A 205 19.10 -8.30 -13.83
CA HIS A 205 18.15 -9.31 -14.30
C HIS A 205 16.77 -8.73 -14.66
N VAL A 206 16.49 -7.47 -14.31
CA VAL A 206 15.23 -6.82 -14.70
C VAL A 206 15.31 -6.38 -16.17
N PRO A 207 14.45 -6.89 -17.06
CA PRO A 207 14.46 -6.56 -18.48
C PRO A 207 14.37 -5.06 -18.74
N LYS A 208 15.01 -4.61 -19.82
CA LYS A 208 14.84 -3.25 -20.33
C LYS A 208 13.47 -3.08 -20.97
N ASP A 209 12.98 -1.84 -20.98
CA ASP A 209 11.69 -1.49 -21.58
C ASP A 209 11.74 -1.39 -23.12
N GLU A 210 12.90 -1.70 -23.74
CA GLU A 210 13.14 -1.56 -25.19
C GLU A 210 12.19 -2.43 -26.04
N GLU A 211 11.77 -3.59 -25.56
CA GLU A 211 10.89 -4.52 -26.29
C GLU A 211 9.43 -4.03 -26.39
N ASP A 212 9.03 -3.06 -25.57
CA ASP A 212 7.63 -2.60 -25.44
C ASP A 212 7.41 -1.11 -25.80
N GLU A 213 8.43 -0.40 -26.27
CA GLU A 213 8.32 1.05 -26.52
C GLU A 213 7.25 1.42 -27.54
N GLU A 214 7.14 0.68 -28.63
CA GLU A 214 6.17 0.96 -29.70
C GLU A 214 4.73 0.72 -29.21
N ARG A 215 4.52 -0.39 -28.49
CA ARG A 215 3.24 -0.71 -27.85
C ARG A 215 2.87 0.33 -26.80
N SER A 216 3.83 0.77 -26.00
CA SER A 216 3.64 1.80 -24.99
C SER A 216 3.20 3.14 -25.61
N LYS A 217 3.84 3.56 -26.71
CA LYS A 217 3.46 4.76 -27.47
C LYS A 217 2.05 4.63 -28.05
N GLN A 218 1.72 3.48 -28.65
CA GLN A 218 0.38 3.23 -29.20
C GLN A 218 -0.70 3.26 -28.11
N ASN A 219 -0.46 2.63 -26.96
CA ASN A 219 -1.39 2.65 -25.83
C ASN A 219 -1.58 4.08 -25.27
N GLU A 220 -0.50 4.84 -25.16
CA GLU A 220 -0.52 6.25 -24.73
C GLU A 220 -1.34 7.10 -25.72
N GLU A 221 -1.06 7.01 -27.02
CA GLU A 221 -1.80 7.72 -28.06
C GLU A 221 -3.29 7.36 -28.06
N GLN A 222 -3.62 6.07 -27.93
CA GLN A 222 -4.99 5.59 -27.86
C GLN A 222 -5.71 6.17 -26.64
N TYR A 223 -5.11 6.10 -25.45
CA TYR A 223 -5.70 6.65 -24.22
C TYR A 223 -5.94 8.16 -24.34
N PHE A 224 -4.94 8.91 -24.79
CA PHE A 224 -5.02 10.38 -24.86
C PHE A 224 -5.86 10.90 -26.03
N SER A 225 -6.14 10.06 -27.05
CA SER A 225 -7.15 10.38 -28.07
C SER A 225 -8.56 10.54 -27.46
N CYS A 226 -8.85 9.83 -26.36
CA CYS A 226 -10.15 9.88 -25.68
C CYS A 226 -10.23 11.02 -24.65
N VAL A 227 -9.15 11.28 -23.90
CA VAL A 227 -9.18 12.27 -22.80
C VAL A 227 -8.68 13.66 -23.21
N GLY A 228 -7.98 13.77 -24.34
CA GLY A 228 -7.59 15.03 -24.95
C GLY A 228 -6.16 15.51 -24.67
N PRO A 229 -5.63 16.40 -25.53
CA PRO A 229 -4.21 16.77 -25.55
C PRO A 229 -3.74 17.60 -24.34
N GLN A 230 -4.65 18.32 -23.67
CA GLN A 230 -4.29 19.10 -22.48
C GLN A 230 -3.91 18.19 -21.30
N ARG A 231 -4.69 17.12 -21.08
CA ARG A 231 -4.39 16.10 -20.06
C ARG A 231 -3.09 15.38 -20.39
N HIS A 232 -2.85 15.10 -21.68
CA HIS A 232 -1.60 14.51 -22.14
C HIS A 232 -0.38 15.38 -21.83
N ALA A 233 -0.44 16.66 -22.17
CA ALA A 233 0.64 17.60 -21.92
C ALA A 233 0.96 17.72 -20.43
N LEU A 234 -0.06 17.80 -19.57
CA LEU A 234 0.11 17.82 -18.11
C LEU A 234 0.79 16.55 -17.60
N SER A 235 0.33 15.36 -18.01
CA SER A 235 0.92 14.09 -17.56
C SER A 235 2.35 13.89 -18.03
N ARG A 236 2.69 14.32 -19.25
CA ARG A 236 4.08 14.33 -19.73
C ARG A 236 4.94 15.31 -18.93
N HIS A 237 4.40 16.49 -18.60
CA HIS A 237 5.09 17.47 -17.76
C HIS A 237 5.40 16.90 -16.36
N LEU A 238 4.43 16.26 -15.71
CA LEU A 238 4.65 15.56 -14.43
C LEU A 238 5.70 14.46 -14.54
N THR A 239 5.71 13.72 -15.66
CA THR A 239 6.74 12.70 -15.93
C THR A 239 8.14 13.32 -16.04
N MET A 240 8.27 14.49 -16.69
CA MET A 240 9.54 15.21 -16.75
C MET A 240 10.01 15.66 -15.36
N ILE A 241 9.11 16.17 -14.52
CA ILE A 241 9.43 16.55 -13.14
C ILE A 241 9.91 15.34 -12.34
N GLN A 242 9.22 14.21 -12.47
CA GLN A 242 9.59 12.95 -11.82
C GLN A 242 10.99 12.48 -12.21
N GLN A 243 11.41 12.67 -13.46
CA GLN A 243 12.76 12.31 -13.92
C GLN A 243 13.85 13.20 -13.31
N GLN A 244 13.52 14.45 -12.96
CA GLN A 244 14.47 15.41 -12.37
C GLN A 244 14.51 15.34 -10.84
N ASN A 245 13.46 14.81 -10.21
CA ASN A 245 13.36 14.73 -8.76
C ASN A 245 13.25 13.27 -8.29
N ALA A 246 14.35 12.74 -7.77
CA ALA A 246 14.42 11.37 -7.23
C ALA A 246 13.50 11.13 -6.02
N GLN A 247 13.00 12.19 -5.37
CA GLN A 247 12.06 12.12 -4.25
C GLN A 247 10.60 12.38 -4.67
N PHE A 248 10.33 12.48 -5.97
CA PHE A 248 8.99 12.73 -6.47
C PHE A 248 8.06 11.55 -6.17
N VAL A 249 6.93 11.85 -5.55
CA VAL A 249 5.84 10.90 -5.30
C VAL A 249 4.54 11.56 -5.77
N ALA A 250 3.82 10.90 -6.66
CA ALA A 250 2.57 11.39 -7.21
C ALA A 250 1.39 11.03 -6.29
N ASP A 251 1.38 11.63 -5.09
CA ASP A 251 0.42 11.35 -4.03
C ASP A 251 -0.69 12.41 -3.90
N LYS A 252 -1.55 12.27 -2.88
CA LYS A 252 -2.67 13.21 -2.62
C LYS A 252 -2.27 14.69 -2.63
N ARG A 253 -1.04 15.04 -2.23
CA ARG A 253 -0.58 16.43 -2.17
C ARG A 253 -0.47 17.00 -3.57
N LEU A 254 0.09 16.22 -4.51
CA LEU A 254 0.16 16.57 -5.91
C LEU A 254 -1.24 16.73 -6.49
N TRP A 255 -2.12 15.75 -6.26
CA TRP A 255 -3.44 15.76 -6.90
C TRP A 255 -4.35 16.87 -6.39
N ARG A 256 -4.30 17.17 -5.08
CA ARG A 256 -4.97 18.34 -4.50
C ARG A 256 -4.45 19.64 -5.12
N TRP A 257 -3.13 19.77 -5.30
CA TRP A 257 -2.54 20.95 -5.94
C TRP A 257 -2.96 21.10 -7.41
N ILE A 258 -2.98 20.00 -8.16
CA ILE A 258 -3.44 19.99 -9.57
C ILE A 258 -4.92 20.40 -9.64
N ALA A 259 -5.77 19.88 -8.75
CA ALA A 259 -7.18 20.23 -8.70
C ALA A 259 -7.39 21.73 -8.45
N LEU A 260 -6.66 22.30 -7.47
CA LEU A 260 -6.68 23.73 -7.18
C LEU A 260 -6.22 24.56 -8.40
N TYR A 261 -5.10 24.20 -9.02
CA TYR A 261 -4.59 24.88 -10.21
C TYR A 261 -5.60 24.89 -11.37
N LEU A 262 -6.27 23.77 -11.63
CA LEU A 262 -7.29 23.67 -12.67
C LEU A 262 -8.50 24.55 -12.37
N SER A 263 -8.95 24.58 -11.11
CA SER A 263 -10.07 25.43 -10.69
C SER A 263 -9.77 26.92 -10.88
N GLU A 264 -8.56 27.37 -10.52
CA GLU A 264 -8.13 28.75 -10.71
C GLU A 264 -8.02 29.10 -12.20
N ARG A 265 -7.40 28.23 -13.00
CA ARG A 265 -7.25 28.44 -14.45
C ARG A 265 -8.61 28.63 -15.12
N ASP A 266 -9.60 27.83 -14.76
CA ASP A 266 -10.93 27.91 -15.35
C ASP A 266 -11.64 29.22 -14.92
N ILE A 267 -11.43 29.71 -13.70
CA ILE A 267 -11.93 31.04 -13.25
C ILE A 267 -11.35 32.19 -14.09
N TYR A 268 -10.07 32.11 -14.49
CA TYR A 268 -9.40 33.16 -15.26
C TYR A 268 -9.61 33.07 -16.78
N MET A 269 -9.99 31.90 -17.31
CA MET A 269 -10.27 31.71 -18.75
C MET A 269 -11.71 32.08 -19.14
N PHE A 270 -12.65 32.15 -18.19
CA PHE A 270 -14.06 32.44 -18.44
C PHE A 270 -14.54 33.80 -17.86
N ARG A 271 -13.61 34.74 -17.63
CA ARG A 271 -13.89 36.17 -17.41
C ARG A 271 -13.40 37.01 -18.58
#